data_AF-A0A2D5RNG4-F1
#
_entry.id   AF-A0A2D5RNG4-F1
#
_cell.length_a   1.000
_cell.length_b   1.000
_cell.length_c   1.000
_cell.angle_alpha   90.00
_cell.angle_beta   90.00
_cell.angle_gamma   90.00
#
_symmetry.space_group_name_H-M   'P 1'
#
loop_
_entity.id
_entity.type
_entity.pdbx_description
1 polymer ?
#
loop_
_entity_poly.entity_id
_entity_poly.type
_entity_poly.pdbx_seq_one_letter_code
_entity_poly.pdbx_strand_id
1 'polypeptide(L)'
;MKSFRIIQNLLTALVIPFLAFIVGISALPGVYIFYKILELTSTNPGSFLASNIDTIPIQDFAITGIAIGMAMMAWGISLVMICGILGGLFRPRLEPGRYPLQSFVTIQWAWSMIFHRIALFFLPFLVPSFIGNLYYRFSGAKLGQGVQINSAHLNDAGSVTLGDRVVIGG
;
A
#
# COMPACT_ATOMS: atom_id res chain seq x y z
N MET A 1 -7.74 22.53 15.65
CA MET A 1 -6.96 23.55 14.90
C MET A 1 -6.86 23.12 13.43
N LYS A 2 -7.43 23.88 12.47
CA LYS A 2 -7.41 23.51 11.04
C LYS A 2 -5.99 23.31 10.49
N SER A 3 -5.02 24.06 11.01
CA SER A 3 -3.60 23.98 10.62
C SER A 3 -2.94 22.64 10.93
N PHE A 4 -3.37 21.96 12.00
CA PHE A 4 -2.76 20.68 12.39
C PHE A 4 -3.01 19.57 11.37
N ARG A 5 -4.18 19.55 10.71
CA ARG A 5 -4.49 18.60 9.65
C ARG A 5 -3.57 18.78 8.43
N ILE A 6 -3.28 20.03 8.08
CA ILE A 6 -2.37 20.35 6.97
C ILE A 6 -0.96 19.86 7.31
N ILE A 7 -0.50 20.12 8.54
CA ILE A 7 0.80 19.66 9.03
C ILE A 7 0.87 18.13 9.00
N GLN A 8 -0.13 17.41 9.51
CA GLN A 8 -0.15 15.95 9.50
C GLN A 8 -0.10 15.37 8.08
N ASN A 9 -0.87 15.94 7.14
CA ASN A 9 -0.87 15.51 5.75
C ASN A 9 0.50 15.75 5.08
N LEU A 10 1.10 16.93 5.34
CA LEU A 10 2.42 17.27 4.83
C LEU A 10 3.49 16.32 5.40
N LEU A 11 3.49 16.08 6.71
CA LEU A 11 4.41 15.15 7.36
C LEU A 11 4.25 13.74 6.80
N THR A 12 3.01 13.26 6.60
CA THR A 12 2.76 11.97 5.96
C THR A 12 3.39 11.92 4.57
N ALA A 13 3.15 12.96 3.75
CA ALA A 13 3.69 13.03 2.38
C ALA A 13 5.22 13.05 2.34
N LEU A 14 5.87 13.62 3.36
CA LEU A 14 7.34 13.62 3.50
C LEU A 14 7.90 12.32 4.08
N VAL A 15 7.17 11.66 4.96
CA VAL A 15 7.58 10.37 5.56
C VAL A 15 7.61 9.26 4.50
N ILE A 16 6.71 9.28 3.52
CA ILE A 16 6.67 8.28 2.43
C ILE A 16 7.99 8.16 1.64
N PRO A 17 8.54 9.22 1.03
CA PRO A 17 9.82 9.14 0.34
C PRO A 17 10.99 8.86 1.29
N PHE A 18 10.92 9.30 2.55
CA PHE A 18 11.92 8.95 3.56
C PHE A 18 11.93 7.45 3.89
N LEU A 19 10.76 6.83 4.07
CA LEU A 19 10.64 5.39 4.25
C LEU A 19 11.09 4.62 3.01
N ALA A 20 10.73 5.10 1.82
CA ALA A 20 11.18 4.53 0.56
C ALA A 20 12.72 4.53 0.45
N PHE A 21 13.36 5.62 0.87
CA PHE A 21 14.82 5.70 0.95
C PHE A 21 15.43 4.67 1.91
N ILE A 22 14.86 4.51 3.11
CA ILE A 22 15.30 3.49 4.08
C ILE A 22 15.17 2.07 3.51
N VAL A 23 14.01 1.77 2.90
CA VAL A 23 13.78 0.48 2.23
C VAL A 23 14.81 0.26 1.11
N GLY A 24 15.11 1.31 0.34
CA GLY A 24 16.08 1.24 -0.74
C GLY A 24 17.51 0.95 -0.26
N ILE A 25 17.97 1.62 0.80
CA ILE A 25 19.26 1.32 1.43
C ILE A 25 19.27 -0.12 1.95
N SER A 26 18.19 -0.56 2.58
CA SER A 26 18.06 -1.92 3.12
C SER A 26 18.05 -2.99 2.03
N ALA A 27 17.68 -2.63 0.80
CA ALA A 27 17.70 -3.54 -0.34
C ALA A 27 19.12 -3.79 -0.89
N LEU A 28 20.09 -2.90 -0.62
CA LEU A 28 21.45 -2.99 -1.18
C LEU A 28 22.13 -4.36 -0.94
N PRO A 29 22.18 -4.93 0.27
CA PRO A 29 22.78 -6.25 0.47
C PRO A 29 22.11 -7.35 -0.37
N GLY A 30 20.78 -7.28 -0.51
CA GLY A 30 20.02 -8.22 -1.33
C GLY A 30 20.34 -8.09 -2.82
N VAL A 31 20.44 -6.85 -3.32
CA VAL A 31 20.86 -6.57 -4.70
C VAL A 31 22.28 -7.11 -4.93
N TYR A 32 23.19 -6.91 -3.98
CA TYR A 32 24.56 -7.44 -4.08
C TYR A 32 24.59 -8.96 -4.22
N ILE A 33 23.89 -9.67 -3.32
CA ILE A 33 23.82 -11.13 -3.33
C ILE A 33 23.19 -11.63 -4.64
N PHE A 34 22.12 -10.97 -5.12
CA PHE A 34 21.45 -11.33 -6.36
C PHE A 34 22.40 -11.29 -7.57
N TYR A 35 23.15 -10.20 -7.74
CA TYR A 35 24.14 -10.10 -8.81
C TYR A 35 25.30 -11.09 -8.66
N LYS A 36 25.77 -11.36 -7.44
CA LYS A 36 26.81 -12.39 -7.20
C LYS A 36 26.35 -13.80 -7.58
N ILE A 37 25.09 -14.15 -7.29
CA ILE A 37 24.53 -15.44 -7.71
C ILE A 37 24.43 -15.52 -9.23
N LEU A 38 24.01 -14.43 -9.89
CA LEU A 38 23.95 -14.38 -11.36
C LEU A 38 25.33 -14.54 -11.99
N GLU A 39 26.35 -13.85 -11.47
CA GLU A 39 27.75 -14.00 -11.90
C GLU A 39 28.20 -15.46 -11.86
N LEU A 40 27.95 -16.15 -10.74
CA LEU A 40 28.32 -17.56 -10.55
C LEU A 40 27.56 -18.54 -11.46
N THR A 41 26.34 -18.18 -11.89
CA THR A 41 25.45 -19.07 -12.65
C THR A 41 25.52 -18.84 -14.16
N SER A 42 25.97 -17.65 -14.59
CA SER A 42 25.97 -17.26 -15.99
C SER A 42 27.08 -17.95 -16.81
N THR A 43 26.69 -18.72 -17.84
CA THR A 43 27.59 -19.35 -18.81
C THR A 43 27.92 -18.46 -20.03
N ASN A 44 27.21 -17.33 -20.19
CA ASN A 44 27.37 -16.40 -21.31
C ASN A 44 27.85 -15.01 -20.83
N PRO A 45 29.13 -14.65 -21.05
CA PRO A 45 29.74 -13.42 -20.54
C PRO A 45 29.17 -12.11 -21.11
N GLY A 46 28.36 -12.17 -22.17
CA GLY A 46 27.82 -10.99 -22.87
C GLY A 46 26.38 -10.62 -22.52
N SER A 47 25.71 -11.33 -21.62
CA SER A 47 24.35 -10.98 -21.23
C SER A 47 24.35 -9.77 -20.28
N PHE A 48 23.35 -8.88 -20.40
CA PHE A 48 23.09 -7.78 -19.45
C PHE A 48 23.02 -8.25 -17.97
N LEU A 49 22.78 -9.55 -17.76
CA LEU A 49 22.68 -10.20 -16.45
C LEU A 49 24.03 -10.71 -15.90
N ALA A 50 25.13 -10.61 -16.66
CA ALA A 50 26.46 -11.11 -16.30
C ALA A 50 27.48 -9.98 -16.03
N SER A 51 27.01 -8.77 -15.73
CA SER A 51 27.91 -7.68 -15.33
C SER A 51 28.57 -8.01 -14.00
N ASN A 52 29.90 -7.90 -13.95
CA ASN A 52 30.66 -8.16 -12.74
C ASN A 52 30.35 -7.05 -11.72
N ILE A 53 29.66 -7.38 -10.62
CA ILE A 53 29.19 -6.37 -9.67
C ILE A 53 30.32 -5.55 -9.06
N ASP A 54 31.52 -6.13 -8.95
CA ASP A 54 32.69 -5.45 -8.39
C ASP A 54 33.19 -4.32 -9.32
N THR A 55 32.75 -4.30 -10.58
CA THR A 55 33.05 -3.21 -11.54
C THR A 55 32.00 -2.11 -11.56
N ILE A 56 30.85 -2.31 -10.91
CA ILE A 56 29.77 -1.31 -10.89
C ILE A 56 30.15 -0.19 -9.91
N PRO A 57 30.11 1.09 -10.33
CA PRO A 57 30.35 2.20 -9.43
C PRO A 57 29.39 2.18 -8.23
N ILE A 58 29.91 2.49 -7.04
CA ILE A 58 29.09 2.53 -5.82
C ILE A 58 27.89 3.49 -5.91
N GLN A 59 28.01 4.52 -6.75
CA GLN A 59 26.95 5.48 -7.04
C GLN A 59 25.76 4.81 -7.76
N ASP A 60 26.01 4.04 -8.82
CA ASP A 60 24.97 3.35 -9.58
C ASP A 60 24.28 2.26 -8.73
N PHE A 61 25.06 1.61 -7.88
CA PHE A 61 24.56 0.65 -6.91
C PHE A 61 23.63 1.31 -5.89
N ALA A 62 24.03 2.45 -5.31
CA ALA A 62 23.21 3.23 -4.39
C ALA A 62 21.92 3.74 -5.05
N ILE A 63 22.01 4.25 -6.29
CA ILE A 63 20.85 4.70 -7.08
C ILE A 63 19.88 3.54 -7.30
N THR A 64 20.38 2.35 -7.61
CA THR A 64 19.54 1.16 -7.82
C THR A 64 18.80 0.78 -6.54
N GLY A 65 19.46 0.78 -5.38
CA GLY A 65 18.80 0.56 -4.09
C GLY A 65 17.68 1.56 -3.84
N ILE A 66 17.98 2.86 -3.96
CA ILE A 66 16.98 3.93 -3.76
C ILE A 66 15.82 3.78 -4.75
N ALA A 67 16.11 3.48 -6.02
CA ALA A 67 15.09 3.28 -7.05
C ALA A 67 14.16 2.11 -6.70
N ILE A 68 14.69 0.98 -6.20
CA ILE A 68 13.88 -0.14 -5.73
C ILE A 68 12.97 0.28 -4.58
N GLY A 69 13.50 1.02 -3.61
CA GLY A 69 12.71 1.53 -2.47
C GLY A 69 11.57 2.46 -2.90
N MET A 70 11.86 3.39 -3.80
CA MET A 70 10.86 4.30 -4.39
C MET A 70 9.80 3.55 -5.20
N ALA A 71 10.22 2.58 -6.03
CA ALA A 71 9.32 1.75 -6.82
C ALA A 71 8.40 0.90 -5.93
N MET A 72 8.94 0.29 -4.88
CA MET A 72 8.16 -0.51 -3.92
C MET A 72 7.10 0.33 -3.22
N MET A 73 7.44 1.55 -2.81
CA MET A 73 6.49 2.47 -2.17
C MET A 73 5.40 2.95 -3.15
N ALA A 74 5.78 3.30 -4.38
CA ALA A 74 4.83 3.67 -5.43
C ALA A 74 3.88 2.51 -5.77
N TRP A 75 4.41 1.30 -5.88
CA TRP A 75 3.64 0.07 -6.05
C TRP A 75 2.67 -0.14 -4.88
N GLY A 76 3.14 -0.06 -3.64
CA GLY A 76 2.31 -0.27 -2.46
C GLY A 76 1.16 0.73 -2.32
N ILE A 77 1.43 2.01 -2.58
CA ILE A 77 0.38 3.04 -2.61
C ILE A 77 -0.61 2.78 -3.73
N SER A 78 -0.13 2.54 -4.97
CA SER A 78 -1.02 2.29 -6.11
C SER A 78 -1.88 1.03 -5.90
N LEU A 79 -1.31 -0.05 -5.34
CA LEU A 79 -2.02 -1.27 -4.95
C LEU A 79 -3.20 -0.94 -4.02
N VAL A 80 -2.95 -0.20 -2.94
CA VAL A 80 -3.97 0.19 -1.97
C VAL A 80 -5.05 1.04 -2.64
N MET A 81 -4.65 2.06 -3.42
CA MET A 81 -5.61 2.94 -4.09
C MET A 81 -6.51 2.20 -5.08
N ILE A 82 -5.92 1.33 -5.93
CA ILE A 82 -6.65 0.51 -6.90
C ILE A 82 -7.59 -0.45 -6.17
N CYS A 83 -7.11 -1.14 -5.13
CA CYS A 83 -7.94 -2.05 -4.34
C CYS A 83 -9.08 -1.33 -3.61
N GLY A 84 -8.88 -0.09 -3.16
CA GLY A 84 -9.94 0.73 -2.58
C GLY A 84 -11.04 1.04 -3.58
N ILE A 85 -10.66 1.46 -4.80
CA ILE A 85 -11.59 1.75 -5.89
C ILE A 85 -12.36 0.49 -6.30
N LEU A 86 -11.65 -0.62 -6.55
CA LEU A 86 -12.26 -1.89 -6.91
C LEU A 86 -13.17 -2.41 -5.78
N GLY A 87 -12.72 -2.36 -4.53
CA GLY A 87 -13.51 -2.72 -3.36
C GLY A 87 -14.82 -1.93 -3.30
N GLY A 88 -14.79 -0.63 -3.57
CA GLY A 88 -15.97 0.23 -3.62
C GLY A 88 -16.88 0.04 -4.83
N LEU A 89 -16.32 -0.35 -5.99
CA LEU A 89 -17.07 -0.66 -7.20
C LEU A 89 -17.83 -1.97 -7.06
N PHE A 90 -17.15 -2.99 -6.53
CA PHE A 90 -17.68 -4.34 -6.34
C PHE A 90 -18.38 -4.53 -5.00
N ARG A 91 -18.54 -3.52 -4.13
CA ARG A 91 -19.34 -3.70 -2.92
C ARG A 91 -20.83 -3.78 -3.24
N PRO A 92 -21.60 -4.63 -2.56
CA PRO A 92 -23.05 -4.58 -2.65
C PRO A 92 -23.56 -3.30 -1.95
N ARG A 93 -24.58 -2.66 -2.55
CA ARG A 93 -25.23 -1.46 -1.99
C ARG A 93 -26.58 -1.87 -1.41
N LEU A 94 -26.54 -2.32 -0.16
CA LEU A 94 -27.68 -2.89 0.51
C LEU A 94 -28.16 -1.97 1.63
N GLU A 95 -29.46 -2.01 1.89
CA GLU A 95 -30.03 -1.45 3.10
C GLU A 95 -29.82 -2.42 4.28
N PRO A 96 -29.85 -1.96 5.53
CA PRO A 96 -29.80 -2.85 6.68
C PRO A 96 -30.92 -3.89 6.62
N GLY A 97 -30.57 -5.17 6.58
CA GLY A 97 -31.55 -6.24 6.38
C GLY A 97 -30.92 -7.63 6.35
N ARG A 98 -31.75 -8.63 6.02
CA ARG A 98 -31.33 -10.02 5.86
C ARG A 98 -31.27 -10.36 4.39
N TYR A 99 -30.13 -10.88 3.95
CA TYR A 99 -29.90 -11.30 2.57
C TYR A 99 -29.50 -12.77 2.53
N PRO A 100 -29.96 -13.55 1.53
CA PRO A 100 -29.58 -14.95 1.40
C PRO A 100 -28.08 -15.08 1.10
N LEU A 101 -27.40 -15.96 1.83
CA LEU A 101 -25.96 -16.20 1.65
C LEU A 101 -25.65 -16.84 0.29
N GLN A 102 -26.53 -17.68 -0.24
CA GLN A 102 -26.38 -18.28 -1.58
C GLN A 102 -26.98 -17.34 -2.63
N SER A 103 -26.28 -16.25 -2.92
CA SER A 103 -26.77 -15.24 -3.87
C SER A 103 -25.64 -14.51 -4.59
N PHE A 104 -26.00 -13.83 -5.68
CA PHE A 104 -25.08 -12.93 -6.38
C PHE A 104 -24.56 -11.79 -5.49
N VAL A 105 -25.35 -11.37 -4.49
CA VAL A 105 -24.93 -10.36 -3.51
C VAL A 105 -23.70 -10.84 -2.74
N THR A 106 -23.69 -12.10 -2.31
CA THR A 106 -22.54 -12.69 -1.61
C THR A 106 -21.33 -12.81 -2.52
N ILE A 107 -21.51 -13.13 -3.81
CA ILE A 107 -20.41 -13.18 -4.78
C ILE A 107 -19.80 -11.80 -4.97
N GLN A 108 -20.64 -10.78 -5.14
CA GLN A 108 -20.23 -9.39 -5.24
C GLN A 108 -19.48 -8.94 -3.97
N TRP A 109 -20.03 -9.24 -2.80
CA TRP A 109 -19.39 -9.00 -1.51
C TRP A 109 -18.02 -9.68 -1.38
N ALA A 110 -17.91 -10.94 -1.80
CA ALA A 110 -16.66 -11.69 -1.76
C ALA A 110 -15.55 -11.02 -2.58
N TRP A 111 -15.87 -10.46 -3.76
CA TRP A 111 -14.92 -9.68 -4.54
C TRP A 111 -14.42 -8.44 -3.80
N SER A 112 -15.33 -7.68 -3.17
CA SER A 112 -14.96 -6.53 -2.34
C SER A 112 -13.99 -6.92 -1.22
N MET A 113 -14.22 -8.07 -0.58
CA MET A 113 -13.36 -8.61 0.47
C MET A 113 -12.00 -9.12 -0.06
N ILE A 114 -11.94 -9.68 -1.27
CA ILE A 114 -10.67 -10.08 -1.92
C ILE A 114 -9.80 -8.84 -2.15
N PHE A 115 -10.36 -7.75 -2.68
CA PHE A 115 -9.60 -6.52 -2.86
C PHE A 115 -9.13 -5.93 -1.53
N HIS A 116 -9.93 -6.03 -0.46
CA HIS A 116 -9.47 -5.65 0.87
C HIS A 116 -8.28 -6.49 1.34
N ARG A 117 -8.34 -7.82 1.18
CA ARG A 117 -7.22 -8.72 1.51
C ARG A 117 -5.95 -8.39 0.72
N ILE A 118 -6.07 -8.04 -0.55
CA ILE A 118 -4.92 -7.63 -1.36
C ILE A 118 -4.37 -6.28 -0.88
N ALA A 119 -5.25 -5.33 -0.50
CA ALA A 119 -4.80 -4.06 0.07
C ALA A 119 -4.00 -4.25 1.37
N LEU A 120 -4.30 -5.27 2.18
CA LEU A 120 -3.60 -5.56 3.43
C LEU A 120 -2.11 -5.88 3.27
N PHE A 121 -1.63 -6.16 2.06
CA PHE A 121 -0.18 -6.27 1.79
C PHE A 121 0.56 -4.96 2.06
N PHE A 122 -0.13 -3.80 2.00
CA PHE A 122 0.53 -2.51 2.17
C PHE A 122 -0.24 -1.50 3.03
N LEU A 123 -1.56 -1.63 3.14
CA LEU A 123 -2.42 -0.77 3.95
C LEU A 123 -1.96 -0.62 5.42
N PRO A 124 -1.47 -1.67 6.13
CA PRO A 124 -0.98 -1.53 7.49
C PRO A 124 0.15 -0.51 7.66
N PHE A 125 0.98 -0.30 6.64
CA PHE A 125 2.07 0.68 6.68
C PHE A 125 1.60 2.10 6.36
N LEU A 126 0.40 2.24 5.79
CA LEU A 126 -0.21 3.53 5.43
C LEU A 126 -1.20 4.01 6.49
N VAL A 127 -1.45 3.25 7.53
CA VAL A 127 -2.37 3.58 8.61
C VAL A 127 -1.57 3.88 9.87
N PRO A 128 -1.82 5.00 10.59
CA PRO A 128 -2.84 6.02 10.33
C PRO A 128 -2.33 7.09 9.36
N SER A 129 -3.10 7.36 8.30
CA SER A 129 -2.81 8.50 7.41
C SER A 129 -4.02 8.94 6.59
N PHE A 130 -3.88 10.07 5.90
CA PHE A 130 -4.88 10.49 4.93
C PHE A 130 -5.04 9.50 3.78
N ILE A 131 -3.98 8.75 3.41
CA ILE A 131 -4.03 7.73 2.36
C ILE A 131 -4.84 6.53 2.84
N GLY A 132 -4.61 6.06 4.07
CA GLY A 132 -5.42 5.00 4.68
C GLY A 132 -6.90 5.39 4.79
N ASN A 133 -7.18 6.63 5.22
CA ASN A 133 -8.54 7.15 5.21
C ASN A 133 -9.16 7.23 3.80
N LEU A 134 -8.37 7.61 2.79
CA LEU A 134 -8.83 7.68 1.40
C LEU A 134 -9.16 6.29 0.85
N TYR A 135 -8.33 5.28 1.17
CA TYR A 135 -8.62 3.88 0.88
C TYR A 135 -10.00 3.47 1.40
N TYR A 136 -10.29 3.72 2.68
CA TYR A 136 -11.58 3.35 3.26
C TYR A 136 -12.76 4.11 2.65
N ARG A 137 -12.57 5.40 2.31
CA ARG A 137 -13.59 6.16 1.56
C ARG A 137 -13.86 5.53 0.19
N PHE A 138 -12.82 5.16 -0.54
CA PHE A 138 -12.96 4.49 -1.84
C PHE A 138 -13.63 3.13 -1.69
N SER A 139 -13.26 2.35 -0.67
CA SER A 139 -13.91 1.08 -0.34
C SER A 139 -15.36 1.24 0.14
N GLY A 140 -15.80 2.47 0.41
CA GLY A 140 -17.21 2.83 0.58
C GLY A 140 -17.61 3.35 1.96
N ALA A 141 -16.65 3.51 2.88
CA ALA A 141 -16.91 4.04 4.22
C ALA A 141 -17.29 5.52 4.17
N LYS A 142 -18.27 5.89 5.00
CA LYS A 142 -18.69 7.28 5.19
C LYS A 142 -17.93 7.87 6.37
N LEU A 143 -16.87 8.62 6.09
CA LEU A 143 -16.02 9.21 7.13
C LEU A 143 -16.29 10.70 7.30
N GLY A 144 -16.56 11.13 8.53
CA GLY A 144 -16.69 12.54 8.92
C GLY A 144 -15.37 13.32 8.86
N GLN A 145 -15.41 14.58 9.29
CA GLN A 145 -14.25 15.46 9.32
C GLN A 145 -13.31 15.08 10.48
N GLY A 146 -12.03 14.93 10.18
CA GLY A 146 -11.01 14.67 11.21
C GLY A 146 -11.03 13.24 11.76
N VAL A 147 -11.67 12.31 11.07
CA VAL A 147 -11.57 10.87 11.38
C VAL A 147 -10.13 10.40 11.25
N GLN A 148 -9.67 9.58 12.17
CA GLN A 148 -8.38 8.88 12.09
C GLN A 148 -8.60 7.39 12.26
N ILE A 149 -8.33 6.63 11.21
CA ILE A 149 -8.33 5.17 11.27
C ILE A 149 -6.87 4.76 11.48
N ASN A 150 -6.62 4.00 12.54
CA ASN A 150 -5.34 3.47 13.01
C ASN A 150 -5.30 1.92 12.97
N SER A 151 -6.27 1.29 12.32
CA SER A 151 -6.25 -0.16 12.08
C SER A 151 -6.44 -0.42 10.59
N ALA A 152 -5.70 -1.39 10.05
CA ALA A 152 -5.90 -1.88 8.69
C ALA A 152 -7.08 -2.87 8.60
N HIS A 153 -7.58 -3.37 9.73
CA HIS A 153 -8.55 -4.46 9.81
C HIS A 153 -10.00 -3.97 9.93
N LEU A 154 -10.38 -3.00 9.10
CA LEU A 154 -11.76 -2.56 8.96
C LEU A 154 -12.40 -3.24 7.74
N ASN A 155 -12.92 -4.45 7.97
CA ASN A 155 -13.67 -5.20 6.97
C ASN A 155 -15.01 -4.51 6.68
N ASP A 156 -15.59 -4.81 5.51
CA ASP A 156 -16.90 -4.30 5.12
C ASP A 156 -17.04 -2.79 5.24
N ALA A 157 -15.99 -2.07 4.81
CA ALA A 157 -15.90 -0.62 4.89
C ALA A 157 -17.15 0.08 4.34
N GLY A 158 -17.80 -0.52 3.33
CA GLY A 158 -19.05 -0.03 2.76
C GLY A 158 -20.22 0.14 3.74
N SER A 159 -20.22 -0.59 4.85
CA SER A 159 -21.23 -0.56 5.91
C SER A 159 -20.85 0.39 7.06
N VAL A 160 -19.65 0.97 7.02
CA VAL A 160 -19.10 1.77 8.11
C VAL A 160 -19.43 3.25 7.92
N THR A 161 -20.00 3.85 8.95
CA THR A 161 -20.20 5.30 9.05
C THR A 161 -19.54 5.82 10.32
N LEU A 162 -18.56 6.70 10.19
CA LEU A 162 -17.85 7.34 11.30
C LEU A 162 -18.18 8.83 11.30
N GLY A 163 -18.59 9.35 12.46
CA GLY A 163 -18.84 10.77 12.67
C GLY A 163 -17.56 11.61 12.71
N ASP A 164 -17.72 12.91 12.95
CA ASP A 164 -16.58 13.82 13.04
C ASP A 164 -15.65 13.49 14.22
N ARG A 165 -14.35 13.63 14.00
CA ARG A 165 -13.28 13.52 15.01
C ARG A 165 -13.24 12.17 15.74
N VAL A 166 -13.73 11.11 15.08
CA VAL A 166 -13.63 9.74 15.58
C VAL A 166 -12.22 9.18 15.33
N VAL A 167 -11.67 8.50 16.33
CA VAL A 167 -10.45 7.70 16.18
C VAL A 167 -10.82 6.24 16.37
N ILE A 168 -10.43 5.38 15.42
CA ILE A 168 -10.60 3.92 15.51
C ILE A 168 -9.25 3.25 15.36
N GLY A 169 -8.96 2.29 16.22
CA GLY A 169 -7.75 1.48 16.15
C GLY A 169 -6.70 1.83 17.20
N GLY A 170 -5.78 0.89 17.39
CA GLY A 170 -4.75 0.83 18.42
C GLY A 170 -4.13 -0.54 18.37
#